data_AF-A0A812PUD7-F1
#
_entry.id   AF-A0A812PUD7-F1
#
_cell.length_a   1.000
_cell.length_b   1.000
_cell.length_c   1.000
_cell.angle_alpha   90.00
_cell.angle_beta   90.00
_cell.angle_gamma   90.00
#
_symmetry.space_group_name_H-M   'P 1'
#
loop_
_entity.id
_entity.type
_entity.pdbx_description
1 polymer ?
#
loop_
_entity_poly.entity_id
_entity_poly.type
_entity_poly.pdbx_seq_one_letter_code
_entity_poly.pdbx_strand_id
1 'polypeptide(L)'
;MAENLEVQVPQEQLPAKGKCHDCGEEFKTEELCGRWSKKQCGQCKSLSLRLWRHLGAWESFAKLDETERTRFFSQSNGCKDWATVQSNFTEALTRQRVSETRSETGGSYLPASVLLSQGWTQDVLDNCSDTEENEKLGGTTYRLSVHSVHNFEVERTVREEVLTRVKTIAQGKKNKVPKEWDVVPGQPSKQEKEKEPNNARQNKFTLSLANQALPLLSATWCSLTSVTVKGTPESLDDATRQQVPEFLKKLGDWKAACEATLAKKENCTELLETLPFGKEEWKPTCKAANEVVKQVKVCKSEAARSKREARSAAKRAAEEGTKGAGAEAKGPSKRRRAKGQ
;
A
#
# COMPACT_ATOMS: atom_id res chain seq x y z
N MET A 1 -33.73 45.15 -56.23
CA MET A 1 -33.56 45.28 -54.77
C MET A 1 -33.90 43.92 -54.21
N ALA A 2 -32.90 43.16 -53.76
CA ALA A 2 -33.10 41.81 -53.24
C ALA A 2 -33.36 41.93 -51.73
N GLU A 3 -34.60 41.67 -51.32
CA GLU A 3 -34.98 41.59 -49.91
C GLU A 3 -34.30 40.38 -49.28
N ASN A 4 -33.45 40.66 -48.30
CA ASN A 4 -32.72 39.67 -47.52
C ASN A 4 -33.71 39.06 -46.52
N LEU A 5 -34.27 37.89 -46.84
CA LEU A 5 -35.08 37.12 -45.90
C LEU A 5 -34.18 36.60 -44.78
N GLU A 6 -34.19 37.30 -43.63
CA GLU A 6 -33.65 36.77 -42.39
C GLU A 6 -34.51 35.59 -41.93
N VAL A 7 -34.05 34.37 -42.28
CA VAL A 7 -34.57 33.14 -41.69
C VAL A 7 -34.19 33.12 -40.22
N GLN A 8 -35.15 33.47 -39.36
CA GLN A 8 -35.04 33.27 -37.92
C GLN A 8 -35.02 31.76 -37.64
N VAL A 9 -33.81 31.21 -37.44
CA VAL A 9 -33.65 29.85 -36.93
C VAL A 9 -34.11 29.86 -35.47
N PRO A 10 -35.14 29.08 -35.10
CA PRO A 10 -35.58 28.97 -33.71
C PRO A 10 -34.39 28.54 -32.83
N GLN A 11 -34.02 29.38 -31.86
CA GLN A 11 -33.08 28.97 -30.82
C GLN A 11 -33.76 27.92 -29.94
N GLU A 12 -33.55 26.66 -30.27
CA GLU A 12 -33.92 25.52 -29.43
C GLU A 12 -33.13 25.64 -28.12
N GLN A 13 -33.82 26.02 -27.04
CA GLN A 13 -33.21 26.18 -25.72
C GLN A 13 -32.70 24.82 -25.26
N LEU A 14 -31.39 24.61 -25.38
CA LEU A 14 -30.73 23.40 -24.89
C LEU A 14 -31.05 23.23 -23.40
N PRO A 15 -31.35 22.00 -22.94
CA PRO A 15 -31.69 21.75 -21.55
C PRO A 15 -30.55 22.21 -20.64
N ALA A 16 -30.88 23.11 -19.70
CA ALA A 16 -29.91 23.74 -18.80
C ALA A 16 -29.24 22.73 -17.84
N LYS A 17 -29.79 21.53 -17.71
CA LYS A 17 -29.31 20.46 -16.82
C LYS A 17 -29.15 19.14 -17.58
N GLY A 18 -28.08 18.42 -17.29
CA GLY A 18 -27.83 17.06 -17.75
C GLY A 18 -27.54 16.12 -16.59
N LYS A 19 -27.76 14.83 -16.77
CA LYS A 19 -27.43 13.80 -15.77
C LYS A 19 -26.04 13.23 -16.01
N CYS A 20 -25.28 13.00 -14.94
CA CYS A 20 -24.03 12.26 -15.02
C CYS A 20 -24.32 10.78 -15.33
N HIS A 21 -23.68 10.24 -16.36
CA HIS A 21 -23.82 8.84 -16.75
C HIS A 21 -23.46 7.85 -15.64
N ASP A 22 -22.49 8.20 -14.79
CA ASP A 22 -22.01 7.29 -13.75
C ASP A 22 -22.81 7.42 -12.46
N CYS A 23 -22.83 8.57 -11.78
CA CYS A 23 -23.55 8.72 -10.51
C CYS A 23 -25.06 9.02 -10.66
N GLY A 24 -25.56 9.31 -11.87
CA GLY A 24 -26.98 9.63 -12.11
C GLY A 24 -27.43 11.02 -11.64
N GLU A 25 -26.59 11.77 -10.92
CA GLU A 25 -26.91 13.09 -10.40
C GLU A 25 -27.02 14.15 -11.51
N GLU A 26 -27.84 15.19 -11.26
CA GLU A 26 -28.07 16.29 -12.19
C GLU A 26 -27.04 17.41 -12.00
N PHE A 27 -26.39 17.81 -13.10
CA PHE A 27 -25.42 18.90 -13.15
C PHE A 27 -25.77 19.89 -14.26
N LYS A 28 -25.18 21.09 -14.21
CA LYS A 28 -25.22 22.00 -15.36
C LYS A 28 -24.49 21.35 -16.53
N THR A 29 -25.02 21.51 -17.74
CA THR A 29 -24.45 20.90 -18.95
C THR A 29 -22.97 21.30 -19.18
N GLU A 30 -22.57 22.47 -18.69
CA GLU A 30 -21.19 23.00 -18.73
C GLU A 30 -20.22 22.29 -17.77
N GLU A 31 -20.71 21.72 -16.67
CA GLU A 31 -19.89 21.04 -15.66
C GLU A 31 -19.61 19.57 -16.02
N LEU A 32 -20.38 19.03 -16.96
CA LEU A 32 -20.24 17.68 -17.47
C LEU A 32 -19.11 17.61 -18.49
N CYS A 33 -18.15 16.73 -18.26
CA CYS A 33 -17.03 16.46 -19.15
C CYS A 33 -17.28 15.17 -19.97
N GLY A 34 -16.74 15.10 -21.19
CA GLY A 34 -16.71 13.86 -21.99
C GLY A 34 -17.35 13.99 -23.38
N ARG A 35 -17.37 12.88 -24.14
CA ARG A 35 -18.14 12.81 -25.39
C ARG A 35 -19.63 12.72 -25.08
N TRP A 36 -20.47 13.13 -26.05
CA TRP A 36 -21.91 13.30 -25.91
C TRP A 36 -22.65 12.08 -25.33
N SER A 37 -22.17 10.85 -25.61
CA SER A 37 -22.78 9.61 -25.10
C SER A 37 -22.39 9.23 -23.67
N LYS A 38 -21.35 9.84 -23.08
CA LYS A 38 -20.84 9.52 -21.74
C LYS A 38 -20.41 10.78 -21.00
N LYS A 39 -21.37 11.66 -20.76
CA LYS A 39 -21.17 12.88 -19.96
C LYS A 39 -20.99 12.50 -18.48
N GLN A 40 -19.81 12.80 -17.93
CA GLN A 40 -19.43 12.51 -16.54
C GLN A 40 -19.21 13.80 -15.78
N CYS A 41 -19.62 13.88 -14.51
CA CYS A 41 -19.24 14.98 -13.64
C CYS A 41 -17.74 14.91 -13.32
N GLY A 42 -17.14 16.05 -12.94
CA GLY A 42 -15.71 16.15 -12.64
C GLY A 42 -15.24 15.18 -11.53
N GLN A 43 -16.11 14.88 -10.57
CA GLN A 43 -15.82 13.97 -9.47
C GLN A 43 -15.81 12.49 -9.93
N CYS A 44 -16.81 12.05 -10.69
CA CYS A 44 -16.85 10.70 -11.28
C CYS A 44 -15.68 10.46 -12.25
N LYS A 45 -15.31 11.48 -13.04
CA LYS A 45 -14.12 11.43 -13.91
C LYS A 45 -12.83 11.26 -13.09
N SER A 46 -12.69 12.01 -12.00
CA SER A 46 -11.54 11.91 -11.09
C SER A 46 -11.45 10.54 -10.40
N LEU A 47 -12.60 10.01 -9.99
CA LEU A 47 -12.72 8.67 -9.40
C LEU A 47 -12.36 7.57 -10.41
N SER A 48 -12.87 7.67 -11.64
CA SER A 48 -12.54 6.76 -12.74
C SER A 48 -11.04 6.73 -13.03
N LEU A 49 -10.40 7.89 -13.08
CA LEU A 49 -8.93 7.98 -13.24
C LEU A 49 -8.19 7.34 -12.06
N ARG A 50 -8.72 7.47 -10.83
CA ARG A 50 -8.13 6.83 -9.65
C ARG A 50 -8.24 5.31 -9.73
N LEU A 51 -9.43 4.78 -10.04
CA LEU A 51 -9.63 3.35 -10.28
C LEU A 51 -8.65 2.84 -11.33
N TRP A 52 -8.54 3.53 -12.47
CA TRP A 52 -7.59 3.14 -13.52
C TRP A 52 -6.13 3.15 -13.05
N ARG A 53 -5.70 4.13 -12.25
CA ARG A 53 -4.32 4.19 -11.73
C ARG A 53 -3.97 3.03 -10.79
N HIS A 54 -4.94 2.49 -10.07
CA HIS A 54 -4.73 1.45 -9.05
C HIS A 54 -5.10 0.04 -9.52
N LEU A 55 -6.11 -0.08 -10.39
CA LEU A 55 -6.68 -1.34 -10.86
C LEU A 55 -6.50 -1.59 -12.36
N GLY A 56 -6.10 -0.56 -13.12
CA GLY A 56 -5.88 -0.62 -14.57
C GLY A 56 -7.17 -0.66 -15.35
N ALA A 57 -7.09 -1.06 -16.63
CA ALA A 57 -8.25 -1.52 -17.38
C ALA A 57 -8.66 -2.87 -16.79
N TRP A 58 -9.56 -2.85 -15.81
CA TRP A 58 -9.98 -4.06 -15.12
C TRP A 58 -11.33 -4.54 -15.63
N GLU A 59 -11.34 -5.70 -16.26
CA GLU A 59 -12.54 -6.29 -16.88
C GLU A 59 -13.66 -6.56 -15.88
N SER A 60 -13.34 -6.87 -14.62
CA SER A 60 -14.37 -7.07 -13.58
C SER A 60 -15.16 -5.80 -13.29
N PHE A 61 -14.58 -4.62 -13.50
CA PHE A 61 -15.36 -3.37 -13.42
C PHE A 61 -16.42 -3.29 -14.53
N ALA A 62 -16.11 -3.81 -15.72
CA ALA A 62 -17.04 -3.84 -16.83
C ALA A 62 -18.16 -4.88 -16.65
N LYS A 63 -17.99 -5.83 -15.71
CA LYS A 63 -19.03 -6.78 -15.36
C LYS A 63 -20.11 -6.17 -14.46
N LEU A 64 -19.81 -5.12 -13.69
CA LEU A 64 -20.81 -4.45 -12.85
C LEU A 64 -22.02 -4.02 -13.67
N ASP A 65 -23.20 -4.40 -13.17
CA ASP A 65 -24.45 -3.92 -13.72
C ASP A 65 -24.54 -2.38 -13.60
N GLU A 66 -25.42 -1.78 -14.40
CA GLU A 66 -25.55 -0.33 -14.43
C GLU A 66 -25.99 0.23 -13.07
N THR A 67 -26.83 -0.52 -12.35
CA THR A 67 -27.36 -0.17 -11.04
C THR A 67 -26.29 -0.16 -9.94
N GLU A 68 -25.47 -1.20 -9.79
CA GLU A 68 -24.37 -1.21 -8.81
C GLU A 68 -23.25 -0.28 -9.23
N ARG A 69 -23.01 -0.09 -10.54
CA ARG A 69 -22.05 0.91 -11.01
C ARG A 69 -22.49 2.31 -10.57
N THR A 70 -23.76 2.67 -10.78
CA THR A 70 -24.29 3.97 -10.36
C THR A 70 -24.26 4.14 -8.84
N ARG A 71 -24.64 3.10 -8.10
CA ARG A 71 -24.55 3.08 -6.65
C ARG A 71 -23.11 3.29 -6.16
N PHE A 72 -22.15 2.58 -6.73
CA PHE A 72 -20.74 2.69 -6.38
C PHE A 72 -20.21 4.12 -6.61
N PHE A 73 -20.53 4.72 -7.77
CA PHE A 73 -20.08 6.08 -8.09
C PHE A 73 -20.74 7.13 -7.20
N SER A 74 -22.04 6.98 -6.90
CA SER A 74 -22.75 7.85 -5.95
C SER A 74 -22.12 7.78 -4.54
N GLN A 75 -21.86 6.57 -4.03
CA GLN A 75 -21.27 6.38 -2.69
C GLN A 75 -19.81 6.83 -2.59
N SER A 76 -19.04 6.69 -3.67
CA SER A 76 -17.61 6.99 -3.69
C SER A 76 -17.30 8.40 -4.20
N ASN A 77 -18.34 9.16 -4.58
CA ASN A 77 -18.19 10.53 -5.05
C ASN A 77 -17.58 11.41 -3.95
N GLY A 78 -16.62 12.26 -4.31
CA GLY A 78 -15.94 13.13 -3.34
C GLY A 78 -14.94 12.45 -2.38
N CYS A 79 -14.85 11.12 -2.36
CA CYS A 79 -13.86 10.43 -1.52
C CYS A 79 -12.44 10.75 -1.98
N LYS A 80 -11.58 11.22 -1.06
CA LYS A 80 -10.16 11.51 -1.35
C LYS A 80 -9.24 10.33 -1.05
N ASP A 81 -9.59 9.54 -0.04
CA ASP A 81 -8.80 8.38 0.36
C ASP A 81 -9.04 7.19 -0.59
N TRP A 82 -7.96 6.52 -0.96
CA TRP A 82 -8.02 5.31 -1.78
C TRP A 82 -8.55 4.12 -0.98
N ALA A 83 -8.26 4.02 0.32
CA ALA A 83 -8.73 2.90 1.13
C ALA A 83 -10.27 2.84 1.18
N THR A 84 -10.93 3.99 1.31
CA THR A 84 -12.40 4.09 1.24
C THR A 84 -12.94 3.69 -0.13
N VAL A 85 -12.36 4.22 -1.22
CA VAL A 85 -12.76 3.86 -2.59
C VAL A 85 -12.61 2.37 -2.82
N GLN A 86 -11.51 1.78 -2.36
CA GLN A 86 -11.25 0.35 -2.46
C GLN A 86 -12.26 -0.48 -1.67
N SER A 87 -12.65 -0.03 -0.46
CA SER A 87 -13.67 -0.69 0.36
C SER A 87 -15.03 -0.69 -0.35
N ASN A 88 -15.52 0.48 -0.75
CA ASN A 88 -16.80 0.63 -1.47
C ASN A 88 -16.82 -0.20 -2.76
N PHE A 89 -15.69 -0.26 -3.45
CA PHE A 89 -15.55 -1.03 -4.67
C PHE A 89 -15.60 -2.54 -4.42
N THR A 90 -14.91 -3.01 -3.38
CA THR A 90 -14.95 -4.41 -2.95
C THR A 90 -16.38 -4.81 -2.55
N GLU A 91 -17.09 -3.92 -1.86
CA GLU A 91 -18.48 -4.12 -1.45
C GLU A 91 -19.41 -4.24 -2.67
N ALA A 92 -19.29 -3.37 -3.67
CA ALA A 92 -20.10 -3.43 -4.90
C ALA A 92 -19.90 -4.75 -5.66
N LEU A 93 -18.65 -5.19 -5.84
CA LEU A 93 -18.36 -6.48 -6.47
C LEU A 93 -18.86 -7.67 -5.65
N THR A 94 -18.79 -7.57 -4.32
CA THR A 94 -19.30 -8.61 -3.43
C THR A 94 -20.81 -8.72 -3.58
N ARG A 95 -21.54 -7.59 -3.60
CA ARG A 95 -22.99 -7.58 -3.86
C ARG A 95 -23.33 -8.19 -5.20
N GLN A 96 -22.61 -7.81 -6.26
CA GLN A 96 -22.81 -8.39 -7.58
C GLN A 96 -22.59 -9.90 -7.58
N ARG A 97 -21.47 -10.39 -7.05
CA ARG A 97 -21.19 -11.84 -7.01
C ARG A 97 -22.17 -12.61 -6.16
N VAL A 98 -22.61 -12.05 -5.03
CA VAL A 98 -23.67 -12.67 -4.22
C VAL A 98 -24.97 -12.73 -5.01
N SER A 99 -25.30 -11.70 -5.79
CA SER A 99 -26.48 -11.69 -6.68
C SER A 99 -26.37 -12.73 -7.80
N GLU A 100 -25.22 -12.81 -8.47
CA GLU A 100 -24.92 -13.83 -9.50
C GLU A 100 -24.98 -15.24 -8.92
N THR A 101 -24.31 -15.45 -7.77
CA THR A 101 -24.30 -16.74 -7.09
C THR A 101 -25.70 -17.12 -6.60
N ARG A 102 -26.49 -16.18 -6.08
CA ARG A 102 -27.90 -16.44 -5.72
C ARG A 102 -28.71 -16.84 -6.95
N SER A 103 -28.46 -16.21 -8.09
CA SER A 103 -29.12 -16.52 -9.36
C SER A 103 -28.71 -17.88 -9.91
N GLU A 104 -27.48 -18.32 -9.69
CA GLU A 104 -26.97 -19.63 -10.12
C GLU A 104 -27.34 -20.77 -9.16
N THR A 105 -27.28 -20.53 -7.85
CA THR A 105 -27.42 -21.56 -6.80
C THR A 105 -28.86 -21.72 -6.31
N GLY A 106 -29.75 -20.77 -6.61
CA GLY A 106 -31.16 -20.92 -6.27
C GLY A 106 -31.78 -22.09 -7.02
N GLY A 107 -32.59 -22.91 -6.35
CA GLY A 107 -33.30 -24.02 -6.99
C GLY A 107 -34.29 -23.56 -8.05
N SER A 108 -35.00 -24.51 -8.68
CA SER A 108 -36.18 -24.19 -9.48
C SER A 108 -37.26 -23.53 -8.62
N TYR A 109 -38.02 -22.59 -9.19
CA TYR A 109 -39.22 -22.08 -8.54
C TYR A 109 -40.25 -23.20 -8.37
N LEU A 110 -40.68 -23.43 -7.13
CA LEU A 110 -41.63 -24.50 -6.79
C LEU A 110 -42.83 -23.92 -6.03
N PRO A 111 -44.04 -24.47 -6.23
CA PRO A 111 -45.21 -24.09 -5.44
C PRO A 111 -45.01 -24.43 -3.95
N ALA A 112 -45.68 -23.67 -3.06
CA ALA A 112 -45.64 -23.91 -1.61
C ALA A 112 -45.96 -25.37 -1.25
N SER A 113 -46.96 -25.97 -1.90
CA SER A 113 -47.35 -27.37 -1.67
C SER A 113 -46.21 -28.37 -1.90
N VAL A 114 -45.40 -28.16 -2.94
CA VAL A 114 -44.25 -29.02 -3.25
C VAL A 114 -43.16 -28.84 -2.20
N LEU A 115 -42.87 -27.60 -1.80
CA LEU A 115 -41.84 -27.32 -0.78
C LEU A 115 -42.24 -27.86 0.59
N LEU A 116 -43.50 -27.74 0.99
CA LEU A 116 -44.01 -28.35 2.23
C LEU A 116 -43.86 -29.88 2.20
N SER A 117 -44.12 -30.52 1.05
CA SER A 117 -43.91 -31.98 0.91
C SER A 117 -42.44 -32.40 0.96
N GLN A 118 -41.52 -31.50 0.61
CA GLN A 118 -40.07 -31.71 0.74
C GLN A 118 -39.57 -31.48 2.18
N GLY A 119 -40.45 -31.11 3.12
CA GLY A 119 -40.14 -30.95 4.54
C GLY A 119 -39.76 -29.52 4.95
N TRP A 120 -39.96 -28.53 4.08
CA TRP A 120 -39.80 -27.12 4.46
C TRP A 120 -40.98 -26.66 5.33
N THR A 121 -40.73 -25.79 6.30
CA THR A 121 -41.79 -25.25 7.17
C THR A 121 -42.47 -24.04 6.53
N GLN A 122 -43.73 -23.80 6.90
CA GLN A 122 -44.50 -22.65 6.42
C GLN A 122 -43.78 -21.31 6.75
N ASP A 123 -43.20 -21.21 7.95
CA ASP A 123 -42.43 -20.02 8.36
C ASP A 123 -41.26 -19.70 7.41
N VAL A 124 -40.62 -20.71 6.81
CA VAL A 124 -39.52 -20.49 5.85
C VAL A 124 -40.06 -19.96 4.52
N LEU A 125 -41.26 -20.41 4.11
CA LEU A 125 -41.93 -19.93 2.90
C LEU A 125 -42.42 -18.49 3.08
N ASP A 126 -43.02 -18.19 4.23
CA ASP A 126 -43.54 -16.85 4.54
C ASP A 126 -42.42 -15.80 4.64
N ASN A 127 -41.21 -16.21 5.05
CA ASN A 127 -40.02 -15.37 5.09
C ASN A 127 -39.22 -15.37 3.77
N CYS A 128 -39.67 -16.08 2.74
CA CYS A 128 -38.97 -16.12 1.46
C CYS A 128 -39.15 -14.82 0.68
N SER A 129 -38.04 -14.11 0.42
CA SER A 129 -38.05 -12.88 -0.38
C SER A 129 -38.10 -13.12 -1.90
N ASP A 130 -37.85 -14.35 -2.34
CA ASP A 130 -37.68 -14.72 -3.75
C ASP A 130 -38.95 -15.43 -4.25
N THR A 131 -39.91 -14.64 -4.70
CA THR A 131 -41.22 -15.13 -5.16
C THR A 131 -41.50 -14.67 -6.58
N GLU A 132 -42.11 -15.56 -7.36
CA GLU A 132 -42.52 -15.29 -8.74
C GLU A 132 -43.93 -15.87 -8.97
N GLU A 133 -44.81 -15.07 -9.57
CA GLU A 133 -46.13 -15.56 -10.02
C GLU A 133 -45.98 -16.37 -11.30
N ASN A 134 -46.41 -17.63 -11.27
CA ASN A 134 -46.34 -18.51 -12.43
C ASN A 134 -47.74 -19.03 -12.78
N GLU A 135 -48.30 -18.50 -13.86
CA GLU A 135 -49.65 -18.87 -14.35
C GLU A 135 -49.77 -20.38 -14.63
N LYS A 136 -48.71 -21.03 -15.10
CA LYS A 136 -48.74 -22.47 -15.43
C LYS A 136 -48.84 -23.36 -14.19
N LEU A 137 -48.31 -22.89 -13.07
CA LEU A 137 -48.30 -23.61 -11.79
C LEU A 137 -49.44 -23.16 -10.87
N GLY A 138 -50.27 -22.21 -11.32
CA GLY A 138 -51.51 -21.82 -10.65
C GLY A 138 -51.32 -20.93 -9.41
N GLY A 139 -50.22 -20.18 -9.31
CA GLY A 139 -50.04 -19.23 -8.20
C GLY A 139 -48.60 -18.78 -7.97
N THR A 140 -48.35 -18.26 -6.77
CA THR A 140 -47.04 -17.83 -6.30
C THR A 140 -46.11 -19.02 -6.09
N THR A 141 -44.94 -18.96 -6.70
CA THR A 141 -43.88 -19.95 -6.56
C THR A 141 -42.70 -19.35 -5.80
N TYR A 142 -41.97 -20.19 -5.08
CA TYR A 142 -40.92 -19.78 -4.16
C TYR A 142 -39.59 -20.41 -4.57
N ARG A 143 -38.50 -19.65 -4.44
CA ARG A 143 -37.14 -20.13 -4.69
C ARG A 143 -36.34 -20.14 -3.40
N LEU A 144 -36.27 -21.30 -2.75
CA LEU A 144 -35.49 -21.47 -1.53
C LEU A 144 -34.01 -21.74 -1.86
N SER A 145 -33.12 -21.03 -1.16
CA SER A 145 -31.68 -21.27 -1.22
C SER A 145 -31.31 -22.49 -0.37
N VAL A 146 -31.00 -23.61 -1.02
CA VAL A 146 -30.62 -24.87 -0.34
C VAL A 146 -29.22 -24.78 0.28
N HIS A 147 -28.36 -23.95 -0.31
CA HIS A 147 -27.02 -23.68 0.22
C HIS A 147 -26.95 -22.25 0.72
N SER A 148 -26.72 -22.07 2.02
CA SER A 148 -26.23 -20.80 2.54
C SER A 148 -24.77 -20.66 2.10
N VAL A 149 -24.55 -20.08 0.92
CA VAL A 149 -23.20 -19.61 0.59
C VAL A 149 -22.84 -18.60 1.67
N HIS A 150 -21.75 -18.85 2.40
CA HIS A 150 -21.28 -17.91 3.40
C HIS A 150 -20.83 -16.64 2.65
N ASN A 151 -21.63 -15.58 2.74
CA ASN A 151 -21.30 -14.25 2.19
C ASN A 151 -19.87 -13.82 2.54
N PHE A 152 -19.36 -14.28 3.69
CA PHE A 152 -17.99 -14.07 4.14
C PHE A 152 -16.92 -14.66 3.19
N GLU A 153 -17.15 -15.85 2.62
CA GLU A 153 -16.21 -16.47 1.68
C GLU A 153 -16.18 -15.73 0.33
N VAL A 154 -17.35 -15.29 -0.14
CA VAL A 154 -17.47 -14.44 -1.34
C VAL A 154 -16.75 -13.12 -1.12
N GLU A 155 -17.02 -12.43 0.00
CA GLU A 155 -16.36 -11.17 0.35
C GLU A 155 -14.84 -11.34 0.45
N ARG A 156 -14.38 -12.40 1.13
CA ARG A 156 -12.95 -12.69 1.26
C ARG A 156 -12.29 -12.90 -0.10
N THR A 157 -12.91 -13.69 -0.97
CA THR A 157 -12.39 -13.96 -2.32
C THR A 157 -12.31 -12.68 -3.15
N VAL A 158 -13.37 -11.86 -3.14
CA VAL A 158 -13.40 -10.57 -3.85
C VAL A 158 -12.32 -9.62 -3.30
N ARG A 159 -12.17 -9.54 -1.97
CA ARG A 159 -11.15 -8.70 -1.34
C ARG A 159 -9.74 -9.15 -1.71
N GLU A 160 -9.46 -10.44 -1.70
CA GLU A 160 -8.17 -11.03 -2.09
C GLU A 160 -7.84 -10.73 -3.56
N GLU A 161 -8.82 -10.85 -4.47
CA GLU A 161 -8.65 -10.51 -5.88
C GLU A 161 -8.33 -9.02 -6.10
N VAL A 162 -9.10 -8.13 -5.47
CA VAL A 162 -8.87 -6.68 -5.56
C VAL A 162 -7.48 -6.33 -5.02
N LEU A 163 -7.09 -6.88 -3.87
CA LEU A 163 -5.76 -6.66 -3.29
C LEU A 163 -4.64 -7.21 -4.17
N THR A 164 -4.82 -8.39 -4.74
CA THR A 164 -3.87 -9.00 -5.67
C THR A 164 -3.70 -8.11 -6.91
N ARG A 165 -4.80 -7.60 -7.47
CA ARG A 165 -4.74 -6.69 -8.62
C ARG A 165 -4.00 -5.40 -8.30
N VAL A 166 -4.32 -4.75 -7.18
CA VAL A 166 -3.60 -3.55 -6.72
C VAL A 166 -2.10 -3.82 -6.58
N LYS A 167 -1.72 -4.97 -6.00
CA LYS A 167 -0.31 -5.39 -5.88
C LYS A 167 0.34 -5.59 -7.26
N THR A 168 -0.31 -6.30 -8.19
CA THR A 168 0.25 -6.55 -9.53
C THR A 168 0.51 -5.26 -10.29
N ILE A 169 -0.37 -4.26 -10.18
CA ILE A 169 -0.17 -2.96 -10.85
C ILE A 169 0.89 -2.12 -10.15
N ALA A 170 0.93 -2.14 -8.82
CA ALA A 170 1.98 -1.46 -8.06
C ALA A 170 3.37 -2.05 -8.37
N GLN A 171 3.46 -3.36 -8.58
CA GLN A 171 4.69 -4.05 -9.01
C GLN A 171 5.00 -3.79 -10.49
N GLY A 172 3.99 -3.82 -11.36
CA GLY A 172 4.11 -3.54 -12.80
C GLY A 172 4.62 -2.13 -13.09
N LYS A 173 4.28 -1.13 -12.28
CA LYS A 173 4.87 0.23 -12.42
C LYS A 173 6.40 0.27 -12.27
N LYS A 174 7.02 -0.76 -11.67
CA LYS A 174 8.48 -0.86 -11.57
C LYS A 174 9.11 -1.45 -12.84
N ASN A 175 8.36 -2.23 -13.61
CA ASN A 175 8.78 -2.81 -14.88
C ASN A 175 8.12 -2.00 -16.00
N LYS A 176 8.87 -1.07 -16.62
CA LYS A 176 8.43 -0.18 -17.73
C LYS A 176 7.12 -0.62 -18.38
N VAL A 177 6.03 0.12 -18.09
CA VAL A 177 4.71 -0.10 -18.69
C VAL A 177 4.87 -0.27 -20.21
N PRO A 178 4.43 -1.39 -20.81
CA PRO A 178 4.47 -1.59 -22.25
C PRO A 178 3.79 -0.40 -22.94
N LYS A 179 4.52 0.24 -23.85
CA LYS A 179 4.16 1.48 -24.54
C LYS A 179 2.97 1.33 -25.49
N GLU A 180 2.39 0.14 -25.63
CA GLU A 180 1.37 -0.19 -26.64
C GLU A 180 -0.08 -0.07 -26.18
N TRP A 181 -0.36 0.21 -24.90
CA TRP A 181 -1.74 0.36 -24.42
C TRP A 181 -2.15 1.83 -24.33
N ASP A 182 -1.85 2.58 -25.40
CA ASP A 182 -2.35 3.93 -25.66
C ASP A 182 -3.85 3.85 -26.03
N VAL A 183 -4.71 3.78 -25.02
CA VAL A 183 -5.98 4.50 -25.12
C VAL A 183 -5.58 5.96 -25.22
N VAL A 184 -5.49 6.49 -26.44
CA VAL A 184 -5.22 7.92 -26.69
C VAL A 184 -6.19 8.72 -25.82
N PRO A 185 -5.75 9.27 -24.68
CA PRO A 185 -6.57 10.22 -23.97
C PRO A 185 -6.67 11.37 -24.96
N GLY A 186 -7.88 11.70 -25.41
CA GLY A 186 -8.11 12.79 -26.36
C GLY A 186 -7.18 13.93 -26.00
N GLN A 187 -6.28 14.26 -26.94
CA GLN A 187 -5.15 15.15 -26.73
C GLN A 187 -5.65 16.31 -25.87
N PRO A 188 -5.18 16.48 -24.62
CA PRO A 188 -5.28 17.79 -24.02
C PRO A 188 -4.60 18.71 -25.03
N SER A 189 -5.35 19.73 -25.47
CA SER A 189 -4.84 20.82 -26.27
C SER A 189 -3.42 21.11 -25.82
N LYS A 190 -2.53 21.15 -26.80
CA LYS A 190 -1.10 21.40 -26.69
C LYS A 190 -0.89 22.76 -26.01
N GLN A 191 -1.15 22.85 -24.71
CA GLN A 191 -0.65 23.90 -23.86
C GLN A 191 0.86 23.73 -23.96
N GLU A 192 1.49 24.74 -24.55
CA GLU A 192 2.92 24.88 -24.59
C GLU A 192 3.45 24.60 -23.19
N LYS A 193 3.99 23.40 -23.04
CA LYS A 193 4.66 22.99 -21.82
C LYS A 193 5.94 23.80 -21.83
N GLU A 194 5.88 25.00 -21.25
CA GLU A 194 7.04 25.81 -20.91
C GLU A 194 8.10 24.84 -20.43
N LYS A 195 9.24 24.83 -21.12
CA LYS A 195 10.36 23.97 -20.80
C LYS A 195 10.81 24.34 -19.40
N GLU A 196 10.30 23.60 -18.41
CA GLU A 196 10.76 23.69 -17.04
C GLU A 196 12.30 23.63 -17.06
N PRO A 197 12.99 24.63 -16.48
CA PRO A 197 14.42 24.77 -16.65
C PRO A 197 15.14 23.49 -16.21
N ASN A 198 16.13 23.04 -16.98
CA ASN A 198 16.85 21.79 -16.75
C ASN A 198 17.34 21.65 -15.30
N ASN A 199 17.71 22.78 -14.68
CA ASN A 199 18.14 22.89 -13.30
C ASN A 199 17.06 22.46 -12.29
N ALA A 200 15.78 22.79 -12.52
CA ALA A 200 14.69 22.40 -11.62
C ALA A 200 14.51 20.88 -11.60
N ARG A 201 14.69 20.21 -12.75
CA ARG A 201 14.63 18.75 -12.84
C ARG A 201 15.82 18.10 -12.13
N GLN A 202 17.03 18.63 -12.33
CA GLN A 202 18.23 18.15 -11.64
C GLN A 202 18.11 18.35 -10.12
N ASN A 203 17.67 19.52 -9.66
CA ASN A 203 17.44 19.80 -8.23
C ASN A 203 16.41 18.84 -7.63
N LYS A 204 15.28 18.60 -8.30
CA LYS A 204 14.27 17.61 -7.86
C LYS A 204 14.86 16.21 -7.74
N PHE A 205 15.72 15.80 -8.68
CA PHE A 205 16.39 14.52 -8.63
C PHE A 205 17.38 14.43 -7.46
N THR A 206 18.25 15.42 -7.30
CA THR A 206 19.24 15.48 -6.22
C THR A 206 18.57 15.50 -4.83
N LEU A 207 17.52 16.31 -4.65
CA LEU A 207 16.73 16.34 -3.42
C LEU A 207 16.04 15.01 -3.13
N SER A 208 15.46 14.36 -4.15
CA SER A 208 14.84 13.04 -3.99
C SER A 208 15.86 11.99 -3.57
N LEU A 209 17.05 12.01 -4.16
CA LEU A 209 18.15 11.11 -3.81
C LEU A 209 18.65 11.36 -2.38
N ALA A 210 18.86 12.61 -1.98
CA ALA A 210 19.26 12.98 -0.61
C ALA A 210 18.24 12.52 0.43
N ASN A 211 16.94 12.76 0.20
CA ASN A 211 15.86 12.33 1.09
C ASN A 211 15.79 10.80 1.25
N GLN A 212 16.04 10.05 0.17
CA GLN A 212 16.03 8.59 0.21
C GLN A 212 17.29 8.02 0.90
N ALA A 213 18.46 8.64 0.71
CA ALA A 213 19.73 8.13 1.21
C ALA A 213 19.97 8.47 2.69
N LEU A 214 19.60 9.68 3.14
CA LEU A 214 19.97 10.20 4.47
C LEU A 214 19.57 9.28 5.64
N PRO A 215 18.34 8.72 5.73
CA PRO A 215 17.96 7.87 6.86
C PRO A 215 18.85 6.62 7.01
N LEU A 216 19.19 5.96 5.89
CA LEU A 216 20.01 4.75 5.91
C LEU A 216 21.49 5.07 6.17
N LEU A 217 22.00 6.15 5.57
CA LEU A 217 23.36 6.63 5.80
C LEU A 217 23.57 6.98 7.28
N SER A 218 22.64 7.75 7.86
CA SER A 218 22.69 8.15 9.26
C SER A 218 22.63 6.93 10.20
N ALA A 219 21.69 6.00 9.96
CA ALA A 219 21.58 4.78 10.78
C ALA A 219 22.83 3.88 10.70
N THR A 220 23.39 3.71 9.49
CA THR A 220 24.58 2.88 9.27
C THR A 220 25.82 3.53 9.87
N TRP A 221 26.00 4.83 9.67
CA TRP A 221 27.09 5.61 10.27
C TRP A 221 27.03 5.57 11.80
N CYS A 222 25.87 5.85 12.41
CA CYS A 222 25.69 5.79 13.86
C CYS A 222 25.98 4.37 14.41
N SER A 223 25.54 3.33 13.71
CA SER A 223 25.80 1.94 14.10
C SER A 223 27.29 1.64 14.07
N LEU A 224 28.00 2.02 13.01
CA LEU A 224 29.43 1.83 12.87
C LEU A 224 30.21 2.62 13.93
N THR A 225 29.89 3.90 14.13
CA THR A 225 30.48 4.73 15.19
C THR A 225 30.27 4.10 16.57
N SER A 226 29.05 3.64 16.88
CA SER A 226 28.75 3.06 18.19
C SER A 226 29.59 1.81 18.50
N VAL A 227 29.86 0.98 17.49
CA VAL A 227 30.67 -0.23 17.67
C VAL A 227 32.16 0.06 17.67
N THR A 228 32.62 1.23 17.24
CA THR A 228 34.05 1.59 17.19
C THR A 228 34.48 2.57 18.27
N VAL A 229 33.56 3.27 18.95
CA VAL A 229 33.87 4.25 20.03
C VAL A 229 34.79 3.67 21.13
N LYS A 230 34.66 2.39 21.46
CA LYS A 230 35.49 1.70 22.48
C LYS A 230 36.75 1.06 21.89
N GLY A 231 37.19 1.47 20.71
CA GLY A 231 38.24 0.82 19.93
C GLY A 231 37.74 -0.39 19.12
N THR A 232 38.54 -0.77 18.14
CA THR A 232 38.40 -2.02 17.37
C THR A 232 39.04 -3.17 18.16
N PRO A 233 38.38 -4.34 18.25
CA PRO A 233 38.96 -5.48 18.96
C PRO A 233 40.22 -5.99 18.24
N GLU A 234 41.25 -6.34 19.01
CA GLU A 234 42.53 -6.84 18.47
C GLU A 234 42.39 -8.16 17.70
N SER A 235 41.32 -8.93 17.96
CA SER A 235 41.01 -10.17 17.28
C SER A 235 40.29 -9.98 15.94
N LEU A 236 39.96 -8.74 15.55
CA LEU A 236 39.38 -8.44 14.25
C LEU A 236 40.45 -8.60 13.16
N ASP A 237 40.09 -9.22 12.05
CA ASP A 237 40.96 -9.36 10.89
C ASP A 237 41.44 -7.99 10.38
N ASP A 238 42.67 -7.95 9.89
CA ASP A 238 43.32 -6.69 9.48
C ASP A 238 42.60 -6.02 8.31
N ALA A 239 41.99 -6.80 7.41
CA ALA A 239 41.21 -6.28 6.29
C ALA A 239 39.99 -5.49 6.79
N THR A 240 39.19 -6.07 7.68
CA THR A 240 38.03 -5.40 8.27
C THR A 240 38.45 -4.21 9.11
N ARG A 241 39.58 -4.31 9.84
CA ARG A 241 40.14 -3.20 10.62
C ARG A 241 40.50 -1.99 9.75
N GLN A 242 41.02 -2.21 8.55
CA GLN A 242 41.32 -1.16 7.57
C GLN A 242 40.05 -0.56 6.94
N GLN A 243 39.02 -1.37 6.70
CA GLN A 243 37.76 -0.91 6.11
C GLN A 243 36.94 0.00 7.05
N VAL A 244 37.02 -0.19 8.37
CA VAL A 244 36.27 0.61 9.36
C VAL A 244 36.48 2.13 9.21
N PRO A 245 37.71 2.67 9.25
CA PRO A 245 37.92 4.11 9.11
C PRO A 245 37.53 4.64 7.73
N GLU A 246 37.71 3.84 6.67
CA GLU A 246 37.28 4.21 5.31
C GLU A 246 35.77 4.38 5.22
N PHE A 247 35.00 3.42 5.75
CA PHE A 247 33.54 3.50 5.79
C PHE A 247 33.06 4.64 6.68
N LEU A 248 33.68 4.87 7.84
CA LEU A 248 33.31 5.97 8.73
C LEU A 248 33.48 7.34 8.06
N LYS A 249 34.60 7.55 7.37
CA LYS A 249 34.87 8.78 6.61
C LYS A 249 33.88 8.92 5.47
N LYS A 250 33.78 7.91 4.60
CA LYS A 250 32.91 7.93 3.41
C LYS A 250 31.43 8.14 3.76
N LEU A 251 30.91 7.40 4.74
CA LEU A 251 29.52 7.56 5.18
C LEU A 251 29.27 8.90 5.88
N GLY A 252 30.27 9.41 6.62
CA GLY A 252 30.22 10.74 7.24
C GLY A 252 30.12 11.85 6.21
N ASP A 253 30.99 11.83 5.20
CA ASP A 253 31.02 12.81 4.11
C ASP A 253 29.71 12.79 3.31
N TRP A 254 29.20 11.58 3.00
CA TRP A 254 27.93 11.42 2.29
C TRP A 254 26.73 11.89 3.10
N LYS A 255 26.72 11.62 4.41
CA LYS A 255 25.69 12.12 5.32
C LYS A 255 25.69 13.65 5.36
N ALA A 256 26.86 14.27 5.54
CA ALA A 256 27.01 15.73 5.57
C ALA A 256 26.56 16.38 4.25
N ALA A 257 26.90 15.79 3.11
CA ALA A 257 26.46 16.26 1.79
C ALA A 257 24.93 16.20 1.62
N CYS A 258 24.29 15.14 2.12
CA CYS A 258 22.83 15.04 2.12
C CYS A 258 22.18 16.10 3.01
N GLU A 259 22.70 16.30 4.23
CA GLU A 259 22.22 17.31 5.18
C GLU A 259 22.36 18.73 4.60
N ALA A 260 23.51 19.05 4.01
CA ALA A 260 23.76 20.33 3.34
C ALA A 260 22.80 20.56 2.16
N THR A 261 22.56 19.53 1.34
CA THR A 261 21.62 19.60 0.20
C THR A 261 20.19 19.83 0.66
N LEU A 262 19.75 19.15 1.72
CA LEU A 262 18.40 19.29 2.27
C LEU A 262 18.22 20.64 2.98
N ALA A 263 19.26 21.19 3.60
CA ALA A 263 19.22 22.53 4.19
C ALA A 263 19.04 23.63 3.12
N LYS A 264 19.61 23.46 1.92
CA LYS A 264 19.45 24.39 0.79
C LYS A 264 18.04 24.34 0.14
N LYS A 265 17.21 23.32 0.46
CA LYS A 265 15.90 23.05 -0.17
C LYS A 265 14.91 24.22 -0.06
N GLU A 266 14.99 25.03 0.98
CA GLU A 266 13.95 26.04 1.25
C GLU A 266 14.05 27.27 0.34
N ASN A 267 15.17 27.52 -0.36
CA ASN A 267 15.38 28.81 -1.06
C ASN A 267 16.17 28.76 -2.39
N CYS A 268 16.51 27.60 -2.97
CA CYS A 268 17.43 27.56 -4.12
C CYS A 268 16.73 27.53 -5.50
N THR A 269 16.79 28.66 -6.21
CA THR A 269 16.64 28.72 -7.68
C THR A 269 17.91 28.29 -8.42
N GLU A 270 19.05 28.29 -7.74
CA GLU A 270 20.35 27.88 -8.26
C GLU A 270 20.49 26.35 -8.37
N LEU A 271 21.41 25.90 -9.22
CA LEU A 271 21.70 24.48 -9.40
C LEU A 271 22.35 23.90 -8.13
N LEU A 272 21.71 22.90 -7.53
CA LEU A 272 22.25 22.20 -6.37
C LEU A 272 23.51 21.42 -6.75
N GLU A 273 24.48 21.41 -5.84
CA GLU A 273 25.66 20.57 -5.96
C GLU A 273 25.27 19.09 -6.09
N THR A 274 25.91 18.40 -7.03
CA THR A 274 25.72 16.96 -7.23
C THR A 274 26.23 16.21 -6.01
N LEU A 275 25.42 15.29 -5.48
CA LEU A 275 25.83 14.43 -4.37
C LEU A 275 27.08 13.62 -4.75
N PRO A 276 27.99 13.32 -3.79
CA PRO A 276 29.24 12.59 -4.04
C PRO A 276 29.03 11.09 -4.28
N PHE A 277 27.83 10.65 -4.65
CA PHE A 277 27.48 9.26 -4.90
C PHE A 277 26.30 9.11 -5.87
N GLY A 278 26.32 8.02 -6.63
CA GLY A 278 25.22 7.62 -7.52
C GLY A 278 24.11 6.84 -6.82
N LYS A 279 22.95 6.73 -7.49
CA LYS A 279 21.79 5.95 -7.01
C LYS A 279 22.11 4.48 -6.74
N GLU A 280 23.04 3.91 -7.51
CA GLU A 280 23.41 2.50 -7.43
C GLU A 280 24.53 2.22 -6.41
N GLU A 281 25.19 3.25 -5.87
CA GLU A 281 26.41 3.08 -5.04
C GLU A 281 26.13 3.11 -3.54
N TRP A 282 25.21 3.97 -3.09
CA TRP A 282 25.05 4.22 -1.65
C TRP A 282 24.45 3.02 -0.90
N LYS A 283 23.54 2.27 -1.55
CA LYS A 283 22.91 1.08 -0.94
C LYS A 283 23.90 -0.07 -0.77
N PRO A 284 24.68 -0.50 -1.80
CA PRO A 284 25.72 -1.50 -1.60
C PRO A 284 26.76 -1.09 -0.55
N THR A 285 27.16 0.18 -0.53
CA THR A 285 28.11 0.70 0.47
C THR A 285 27.54 0.59 1.89
N CYS A 286 26.28 0.97 2.11
CA CYS A 286 25.62 0.78 3.41
C CYS A 286 25.51 -0.69 3.81
N LYS A 287 25.26 -1.60 2.86
CA LYS A 287 25.22 -3.04 3.12
C LYS A 287 26.59 -3.58 3.55
N ALA A 288 27.65 -3.21 2.83
CA ALA A 288 29.02 -3.60 3.15
C ALA A 288 29.43 -3.08 4.54
N ALA A 289 29.15 -1.81 4.85
CA ALA A 289 29.42 -1.24 6.16
C ALA A 289 28.63 -1.94 7.28
N ASN A 290 27.37 -2.34 7.05
CA ASN A 290 26.60 -3.11 8.02
C ASN A 290 27.16 -4.52 8.25
N GLU A 291 27.81 -5.13 7.25
CA GLU A 291 28.48 -6.41 7.43
C GLU A 291 29.71 -6.28 8.32
N VAL A 292 30.50 -5.22 8.11
CA VAL A 292 31.61 -4.84 9.01
C VAL A 292 31.09 -4.62 10.44
N VAL A 293 29.95 -3.95 10.62
CA VAL A 293 29.33 -3.77 11.94
C VAL A 293 29.01 -5.11 12.61
N LYS A 294 28.51 -6.11 11.87
CA LYS A 294 28.24 -7.44 12.43
C LYS A 294 29.52 -8.14 12.86
N GLN A 295 30.55 -8.13 12.01
CA GLN A 295 31.84 -8.75 12.32
C GLN A 295 32.45 -8.14 13.59
N VAL A 296 32.47 -6.80 13.70
CA VAL A 296 32.95 -6.11 14.90
C VAL A 296 32.14 -6.51 16.15
N LYS A 297 30.81 -6.63 16.05
CA LYS A 297 29.97 -7.07 17.17
C LYS A 297 30.25 -8.51 17.59
N VAL A 298 30.44 -9.42 16.64
CA VAL A 298 30.79 -10.82 16.91
C VAL A 298 32.13 -10.89 17.64
N CYS A 299 33.18 -10.27 17.10
CA CYS A 299 34.50 -10.25 17.75
C CYS A 299 34.46 -9.64 19.16
N LYS A 300 33.67 -8.57 19.38
CA LYS A 300 33.50 -7.99 20.72
C LYS A 300 32.78 -8.93 21.69
N SER A 301 31.79 -9.68 21.21
CA SER A 301 31.08 -10.66 22.03
C SER A 301 31.97 -11.84 22.43
N GLU A 302 32.83 -12.30 21.51
CA GLU A 302 33.81 -13.35 21.76
C GLU A 302 34.88 -12.88 22.74
N ALA A 303 35.46 -11.70 22.55
CA ALA A 303 36.42 -11.11 23.49
C ALA A 303 35.82 -10.94 24.90
N ALA A 304 34.54 -10.54 24.99
CA ALA A 304 33.84 -10.44 26.26
C ALA A 304 33.61 -11.82 26.91
N ARG A 305 33.31 -12.85 26.11
CA ARG A 305 33.17 -14.24 26.56
C ARG A 305 34.50 -14.78 27.09
N SER A 306 35.57 -14.67 26.33
CA SER A 306 36.92 -15.11 26.74
C SER A 306 37.36 -14.42 28.03
N LYS A 307 37.05 -13.12 28.19
CA LYS A 307 37.34 -12.40 29.45
C LYS A 307 36.54 -12.91 30.64
N ARG A 308 35.28 -13.32 30.45
CA ARG A 308 34.45 -13.93 31.51
C ARG A 308 34.95 -15.32 31.88
N GLU A 309 35.30 -16.13 30.89
CA GLU A 309 35.87 -17.47 31.08
C GLU A 309 37.20 -17.39 31.84
N ALA A 310 38.12 -16.51 31.43
CA ALA A 310 39.39 -16.27 32.13
C ALA A 310 39.20 -15.81 33.58
N ARG A 311 38.26 -14.90 33.85
CA ARG A 311 37.91 -14.47 35.22
C ARG A 311 37.34 -15.61 36.05
N SER A 312 36.51 -16.47 35.46
CA SER A 312 35.93 -17.62 36.14
C SER A 312 36.98 -18.68 36.47
N ALA A 313 37.93 -18.93 35.56
CA ALA A 313 39.05 -19.84 35.76
C ALA A 313 40.00 -19.32 36.86
N ALA A 314 40.36 -18.03 36.82
CA ALA A 314 41.19 -17.40 37.85
C ALA A 314 40.54 -17.48 39.25
N LYS A 315 39.21 -17.30 39.33
CA LYS A 315 38.47 -17.44 40.59
C LYS A 315 38.49 -18.89 41.12
N ARG A 316 38.31 -19.88 40.25
CA ARG A 316 38.38 -21.31 40.63
C ARG A 316 39.78 -21.69 41.14
N ALA A 317 40.83 -21.25 40.46
CA ALA A 317 42.21 -21.48 40.88
C ALA A 317 42.52 -20.86 42.26
N ALA A 318 41.99 -19.66 42.55
CA ALA A 318 42.16 -19.02 43.86
C ALA A 318 41.43 -19.77 45.00
N GLU A 319 40.23 -20.31 44.73
CA GLU A 319 39.46 -21.09 45.71
C GLU A 319 40.10 -22.46 46.01
N GLU A 320 40.71 -23.12 45.01
CA GLU A 320 41.44 -24.37 45.21
C GLU A 320 42.72 -24.18 46.03
N GLY A 321 43.45 -23.07 45.85
CA GLY A 321 44.64 -22.75 46.64
C GLY A 321 44.37 -22.47 48.13
N THR A 322 43.13 -22.15 48.51
CA THR A 322 42.78 -21.75 49.89
C THR A 322 42.25 -22.92 50.75
N LYS A 323 41.95 -24.08 50.15
CA LYS A 323 41.45 -25.26 50.89
C LYS A 323 42.53 -26.18 51.48
N GLY A 324 43.81 -25.85 51.31
CA GLY A 324 44.95 -26.64 51.81
C GLY A 324 45.42 -26.34 53.24
N ALA A 325 44.90 -25.30 53.90
CA ALA A 325 45.35 -24.93 55.25
C ALA A 325 44.15 -24.57 56.15
N GLY A 326 43.84 -25.44 57.11
CA GLY A 326 42.97 -25.11 58.24
C GLY A 326 41.55 -25.67 58.16
N ALA A 327 41.43 -26.99 58.34
CA ALA A 327 40.21 -27.57 58.89
C ALA A 327 40.12 -27.21 60.39
N GLU A 328 39.57 -26.03 60.72
CA GLU A 328 39.00 -25.77 62.04
C GLU A 328 37.55 -25.29 61.90
N ALA A 329 36.65 -26.08 62.48
CA ALA A 329 35.22 -25.92 62.43
C ALA A 329 34.75 -24.60 63.07
N LYS A 330 34.15 -23.70 62.29
CA LYS A 330 33.28 -22.64 62.81
C LYS A 330 31.90 -22.71 62.18
N GLY A 331 30.91 -22.77 63.07
CA GLY A 331 29.53 -23.17 62.83
C GLY A 331 28.66 -22.25 61.95
N PRO A 332 27.41 -22.67 61.72
CA PRO A 332 26.52 -22.09 60.72
C PRO A 332 26.07 -20.66 61.09
N SER A 333 26.48 -19.68 60.27
CA SER A 333 26.03 -18.29 60.38
C SER A 333 24.63 -18.11 59.79
N LYS A 334 23.70 -17.63 60.63
CA LYS A 334 22.29 -17.35 60.33
C LYS A 334 22.13 -16.29 59.22
N ARG A 335 21.49 -16.67 58.13
CA ARG A 335 21.00 -15.74 57.08
C ARG A 335 19.92 -14.80 57.64
N ARG A 336 20.23 -13.50 57.72
CA ARG A 336 19.22 -12.42 57.88
C ARG A 336 18.57 -12.14 56.51
N ARG A 337 17.28 -12.43 56.42
CA ARG A 337 16.42 -12.15 55.26
C ARG A 337 15.91 -10.71 55.41
N ALA A 338 16.43 -9.78 54.62
CA ALA A 338 15.85 -8.44 54.53
C ALA A 338 14.60 -8.50 53.65
N LYS A 339 13.44 -8.26 54.27
CA LYS A 339 12.17 -7.94 53.60
C LYS A 339 12.23 -6.45 53.24
N GLY A 340 12.20 -6.12 51.95
CA GLY A 340 11.98 -4.75 51.47
C GLY A 340 10.53 -4.63 50.99
N GLN A 341 9.86 -3.59 51.47
CA GLN A 341 8.53 -3.12 51.06
C GLN A 341 8.55 -2.47 49.68
#